data_AF-A0A922WT56-F1
#
_entry.id   AF-A0A922WT56-F1
#
_cell.length_a   1.000
_cell.length_b   1.000
_cell.length_c   1.000
_cell.angle_alpha   90.00
_cell.angle_beta   90.00
_cell.angle_gamma   90.00
#
_symmetry.space_group_name_H-M   'P 1'
#
loop_
_entity.id
_entity.type
_entity.pdbx_description
1 polymer ?
#
loop_
_entity_poly.entity_id
_entity_poly.type
_entity_poly.pdbx_seq_one_letter_code
_entity_poly.pdbx_strand_id
1 'polypeptide(L)'
;GLQTARGVGGAFILGMHSFGALQDTYGENGATHLTSLAGTKLILKLADPATAQRCSEFIGRREVRQMDEAYSYGYNSNRDASTITPRTQVAELVFPDDISNLPSMHGFVKFPDGFPAARIELSWKDYKARAPGFVRVTDMRAADYVPTPEEAAEMLMRAGEESGPDRQPQRSEKPVDAERTDAEQEAERLREEIERSVERTVEEAERILREQRKEEESAGPPTRDHDPHSAFKFSKSGEKDRRERQQFALKDVEERSGLTRNRTEQLRDKDARDAGQESEIQRENIHGFGAEDKRRAEPSIDDDQEPER
;
A
#
# COMPACT_ATOMS: atom_id res chain seq x y z
N GLY A 1 19.32 -7.79 13.54
CA GLY A 1 20.15 -6.92 12.70
C GLY A 1 20.49 -5.62 13.40
N LEU A 2 19.54 -4.67 13.48
CA LEU A 2 19.78 -3.33 14.02
C LEU A 2 20.29 -3.30 15.47
N GLN A 3 19.80 -4.18 16.35
CA GLN A 3 20.25 -4.25 17.74
C GLN A 3 21.67 -4.81 17.88
N THR A 4 21.99 -5.89 17.18
CA THR A 4 23.28 -6.59 17.27
C THR A 4 24.41 -5.79 16.63
N ALA A 5 24.11 -5.00 15.60
CA ALA A 5 25.09 -4.23 14.87
C ALA A 5 25.67 -3.03 15.66
N ARG A 6 25.03 -2.62 16.78
CA ARG A 6 25.60 -1.64 17.71
C ARG A 6 26.95 -2.11 18.29
N GLY A 7 27.11 -3.42 18.52
CA GLY A 7 28.34 -4.01 19.07
C GLY A 7 29.54 -3.96 18.13
N VAL A 8 29.29 -3.86 16.81
CA VAL A 8 30.33 -3.80 15.77
C VAL A 8 30.52 -2.39 15.21
N GLY A 9 29.84 -1.38 15.77
CA GLY A 9 29.90 0.00 15.28
C GLY A 9 29.16 0.22 13.95
N GLY A 10 28.25 -0.67 13.57
CA GLY A 10 27.45 -0.52 12.35
C GLY A 10 26.45 0.62 12.47
N ALA A 11 26.46 1.54 11.50
CA ALA A 11 25.48 2.62 11.38
C ALA A 11 24.51 2.33 10.23
N PHE A 12 23.21 2.44 10.50
CA PHE A 12 22.15 2.26 9.48
C PHE A 12 21.41 3.57 9.29
N ILE A 13 21.20 3.92 8.02
CA ILE A 13 20.33 5.01 7.62
C ILE A 13 19.12 4.37 6.96
N LEU A 14 17.95 4.61 7.53
CA LEU A 14 16.68 4.08 7.02
C LEU A 14 15.85 5.25 6.48
N GLY A 15 15.30 5.06 5.28
CA GLY A 15 14.36 5.99 4.68
C GLY A 15 13.00 5.33 4.53
N MET A 16 11.95 6.00 4.99
CA MET A 16 10.56 5.59 4.80
C MET A 16 9.71 6.79 4.42
N HIS A 17 8.72 6.59 3.55
CA HIS A 17 7.84 7.65 3.06
C HIS A 17 6.56 7.78 3.89
N SER A 18 6.02 6.67 4.40
CA SER A 18 4.80 6.65 5.21
C SER A 18 4.91 5.58 6.30
N PHE A 19 4.23 5.83 7.43
CA PHE A 19 4.16 4.86 8.50
C PHE A 19 3.22 3.69 8.14
N GLY A 20 2.19 3.95 7.34
CA GLY A 20 1.27 2.92 6.86
C GLY A 20 1.99 1.80 6.07
N ALA A 21 2.86 2.15 5.11
CA ALA A 21 3.59 1.13 4.35
C ALA A 21 4.53 0.29 5.24
N LEU A 22 5.07 0.89 6.30
CA LEU A 22 5.88 0.18 7.29
C LEU A 22 5.01 -0.79 8.11
N GLN A 23 3.82 -0.36 8.52
CA GLN A 23 2.85 -1.19 9.23
C GLN A 23 2.32 -2.34 8.36
N ASP A 24 2.08 -2.10 7.07
CA ASP A 24 1.63 -3.14 6.15
C ASP A 24 2.67 -4.24 5.98
N THR A 25 3.96 -3.87 5.96
CA THR A 25 5.07 -4.82 5.75
C THR A 25 5.43 -5.59 7.03
N TYR A 26 5.45 -4.92 8.18
CA TYR A 26 5.98 -5.48 9.44
C TYR A 26 4.93 -5.64 10.55
N GLY A 27 3.66 -5.29 10.28
CA GLY A 27 2.64 -5.13 11.30
C GLY A 27 2.85 -3.88 12.16
N GLU A 28 1.84 -3.54 12.96
CA GLU A 28 1.88 -2.36 13.85
C GLU A 28 3.00 -2.43 14.89
N ASN A 29 3.16 -3.60 15.52
CA ASN A 29 4.21 -3.82 16.52
C ASN A 29 5.60 -3.80 15.88
N GLY A 30 5.77 -4.41 14.71
CA GLY A 30 7.06 -4.43 14.00
C GLY A 30 7.50 -3.03 13.57
N ALA A 31 6.58 -2.24 13.01
CA ALA A 31 6.83 -0.85 12.64
C ALA A 31 7.24 0.01 13.84
N THR A 32 6.56 -0.15 14.97
CA THR A 32 6.86 0.56 16.21
C THR A 32 8.23 0.16 16.76
N HIS A 33 8.56 -1.13 16.75
CA HIS A 33 9.87 -1.63 17.19
C HIS A 33 11.00 -1.12 16.30
N LEU A 34 10.86 -1.20 14.97
CA LEU A 34 11.85 -0.69 14.02
C LEU A 34 12.09 0.81 14.20
N THR A 35 11.01 1.57 14.37
CA THR A 35 11.09 3.01 14.58
C THR A 35 11.73 3.31 15.94
N SER A 36 11.41 2.56 17.00
CA SER A 36 12.02 2.73 18.33
C SER A 36 13.54 2.50 18.33
N LEU A 37 14.03 1.55 17.53
CA LEU A 37 15.47 1.28 17.40
C LEU A 37 16.24 2.41 16.71
N ALA A 38 15.59 3.18 15.85
CA ALA A 38 16.17 4.35 15.21
C ALA A 38 16.18 5.54 16.19
N GLY A 39 17.28 5.67 16.95
CA GLY A 39 17.41 6.71 17.99
C GLY A 39 17.39 8.14 17.45
N THR A 40 18.07 8.39 16.32
CA THR A 40 18.02 9.69 15.64
C THR A 40 16.93 9.66 14.59
N LYS A 41 16.03 10.65 14.63
CA LYS A 41 14.92 10.78 13.68
C LYS A 41 15.04 12.07 12.93
N LEU A 42 14.97 11.97 11.60
CA LEU A 42 14.85 13.11 10.69
C LEU A 42 13.44 13.09 10.10
N ILE A 43 12.67 14.12 10.39
CA ILE A 43 11.30 14.31 9.92
C ILE A 43 11.33 15.40 8.87
N LEU A 44 10.96 15.06 7.63
CA LEU A 44 10.84 16.01 6.52
C LEU A 44 9.36 16.30 6.25
N LYS A 45 9.09 17.11 5.22
CA LYS A 45 7.73 17.34 4.74
C LYS A 45 7.01 16.00 4.49
N LEU A 46 5.87 15.83 5.13
CA LEU A 46 4.99 14.67 4.98
C LEU A 46 3.67 15.11 4.33
N ALA A 47 3.06 14.25 3.52
CA ALA A 47 1.74 14.52 2.94
C ALA A 47 0.60 13.80 3.69
N ASP A 48 0.93 12.77 4.47
CA ASP A 48 -0.05 11.94 5.17
C ASP A 48 -0.28 12.44 6.60
N PRO A 49 -1.52 12.82 6.98
CA PRO A 49 -1.84 13.30 8.32
C PRO A 49 -1.61 12.25 9.41
N ALA A 50 -1.83 10.95 9.13
CA ALA A 50 -1.64 9.90 10.13
C ALA A 50 -0.16 9.75 10.48
N THR A 51 0.71 9.71 9.48
CA THR A 51 2.17 9.72 9.67
C THR A 51 2.64 11.01 10.34
N ALA A 52 2.08 12.17 9.98
CA ALA A 52 2.44 13.45 10.58
C ALA A 52 2.11 13.51 12.10
N GLN A 53 0.98 12.94 12.53
CA GLN A 53 0.64 12.82 13.96
C GLN A 53 1.67 12.00 14.72
N ARG A 54 2.06 10.83 14.20
CA ARG A 54 3.14 10.02 14.79
C ARG A 54 4.48 10.77 14.84
N CYS A 55 4.78 11.56 13.81
CA CYS A 55 5.98 12.40 13.81
C CYS A 55 5.92 13.53 14.85
N SER A 56 4.77 14.17 15.07
CA SER A 56 4.57 15.13 16.16
C SER A 56 4.81 14.47 17.52
N GLU A 57 4.28 13.26 17.74
CA GLU A 57 4.52 12.48 18.95
C GLU A 57 6.01 12.19 19.17
N PHE A 58 6.76 11.88 18.11
CA PHE A 58 8.21 11.64 18.20
C PHE A 58 9.02 12.90 18.53
N ILE A 59 8.58 14.08 18.10
CA ILE A 59 9.21 15.36 18.46
C ILE A 59 8.96 15.65 19.95
N GLY A 60 7.72 15.45 20.39
CA GLY A 60 7.31 15.50 21.78
C GLY A 60 6.34 16.65 22.10
N ARG A 61 6.03 16.77 23.39
CA ARG A 61 5.10 17.76 23.95
C ARG A 61 5.82 18.74 24.86
N ARG A 62 5.27 19.95 24.99
CA ARG A 62 5.71 20.97 25.95
C ARG A 62 4.55 21.38 26.86
N GLU A 63 4.88 21.63 28.10
CA GLU A 63 3.95 22.25 29.04
C GLU A 63 4.08 23.78 28.95
N VAL A 64 2.97 24.46 28.69
CA VAL A 64 2.91 25.92 28.55
C VAL A 64 1.97 26.46 29.61
N ARG A 65 2.47 27.39 30.43
CA ARG A 65 1.67 28.16 31.38
C ARG A 65 1.19 29.43 30.68
N GLN A 66 -0.10 29.49 30.36
CA GLN A 66 -0.79 30.65 29.82
C GLN A 66 -1.42 31.46 30.96
N MET A 67 -1.43 32.78 30.82
CA MET A 67 -2.10 33.69 31.75
C MET A 67 -3.35 34.18 31.06
N ASP A 68 -4.51 33.69 31.50
CA ASP A 68 -5.80 34.15 30.99
C ASP A 68 -6.19 35.42 31.74
N GLU A 69 -6.22 36.54 31.04
CA GLU A 69 -6.70 37.82 31.58
C GLU A 69 -8.18 37.99 31.22
N ALA A 70 -9.04 38.03 32.24
CA ALA A 70 -10.44 38.36 32.09
C ALA A 70 -10.69 39.80 32.52
N TYR A 71 -11.14 40.64 31.58
CA TYR A 71 -11.54 42.02 31.83
C TYR A 71 -13.03 42.09 32.13
N SER A 72 -13.41 42.59 33.32
CA SER A 72 -14.80 42.96 33.61
C SER A 72 -14.93 44.47 33.60
N TYR A 73 -15.61 45.00 32.57
CA TYR A 73 -15.88 46.43 32.43
C TYR A 73 -17.16 46.80 33.20
N GLY A 74 -17.04 47.74 34.14
CA GLY A 74 -18.16 48.35 34.84
C GLY A 74 -18.58 49.67 34.20
N TYR A 75 -19.79 50.18 34.51
CA TYR A 75 -20.27 51.48 34.00
C TYR A 75 -19.39 52.68 34.44
N ASN A 76 -18.56 52.50 35.48
CA ASN A 76 -17.62 53.49 35.98
C ASN A 76 -16.18 52.93 35.91
N SER A 77 -15.25 53.70 35.35
CA SER A 77 -13.81 53.33 35.22
C SER A 77 -13.15 52.98 36.57
N ASN A 78 -13.66 53.53 37.67
CA ASN A 78 -13.18 53.24 39.03
C ASN A 78 -13.56 51.83 39.53
N ARG A 79 -14.28 51.04 38.72
CA ARG A 79 -14.84 49.72 39.06
C ARG A 79 -14.42 48.61 38.10
N ASP A 80 -13.48 48.90 37.21
CA ASP A 80 -12.94 47.88 36.32
C ASP A 80 -12.05 46.93 37.11
N ALA A 81 -12.32 45.64 37.01
CA ALA A 81 -11.52 44.59 37.61
C ALA A 81 -10.90 43.72 36.50
N SER A 82 -9.60 43.45 36.63
CA SER A 82 -8.89 42.47 35.81
C SER A 82 -8.59 41.25 36.68
N THR A 83 -9.05 40.08 36.26
CA THR A 83 -8.74 38.82 36.92
C THR A 83 -7.76 38.03 36.04
N ILE A 84 -6.56 37.78 36.56
CA ILE A 84 -5.53 37.00 35.88
C ILE A 84 -5.55 35.58 36.43
N THR A 85 -5.93 34.60 35.60
CA THR A 85 -5.97 33.18 35.98
C THR A 85 -4.84 32.43 35.29
N PRO A 86 -3.82 31.92 36.02
CA PRO A 86 -2.81 31.07 35.43
C PRO A 86 -3.41 29.71 35.04
N ARG A 87 -3.25 29.31 33.78
CA ARG A 87 -3.63 27.99 33.26
C ARG A 87 -2.44 27.29 32.67
N THR A 88 -2.21 26.07 33.11
CA THR A 88 -1.15 25.22 32.56
C THR A 88 -1.77 24.22 31.60
N GLN A 89 -1.25 24.17 30.37
CA GLN A 89 -1.72 23.24 29.34
C GLN A 89 -0.55 22.53 28.69
N VAL A 90 -0.72 21.24 28.38
CA VAL A 90 0.24 20.47 27.61
C VAL A 90 -0.11 20.63 26.13
N ALA A 91 0.80 21.21 25.36
CA ALA A 91 0.69 21.41 23.92
C ALA A 91 1.78 20.63 23.19
N GLU A 92 1.53 20.28 21.94
CA GLU A 92 2.56 19.67 21.09
C GLU A 92 3.67 20.69 20.79
N LEU A 93 4.91 20.20 20.63
CA LEU A 93 6.04 21.07 20.29
C LEU A 93 5.91 21.61 18.85
N VAL A 94 5.45 20.75 17.94
CA VAL A 94 5.23 21.04 16.53
C VAL A 94 3.91 20.41 16.15
N PHE A 95 3.01 21.17 15.53
CA PHE A 95 1.72 20.60 15.12
C PHE A 95 1.89 19.68 13.91
N PRO A 96 1.06 18.64 13.74
CA PRO A 96 1.08 17.76 12.57
C PRO A 96 0.87 18.54 11.25
N ASP A 97 0.06 19.60 11.31
CA ASP A 97 -0.20 20.50 10.18
C ASP A 97 1.04 21.31 9.81
N ASP A 98 1.85 21.71 10.79
CA ASP A 98 3.11 22.43 10.53
C ASP A 98 4.10 21.52 9.79
N ILE A 99 4.15 20.23 10.15
CA ILE A 99 4.99 19.22 9.48
C ILE A 99 4.54 19.02 8.03
N SER A 100 3.23 18.99 7.80
CA SER A 100 2.65 18.79 6.47
C SER A 100 2.85 20.00 5.55
N ASN A 101 2.78 21.20 6.14
CA ASN A 101 2.96 22.47 5.45
C ASN A 101 4.43 22.91 5.32
N LEU A 102 5.40 22.08 5.74
CA LEU A 102 6.81 22.40 5.58
C LEU A 102 7.18 22.66 4.10
N PRO A 103 8.06 23.65 3.84
CA PRO A 103 8.65 23.80 2.52
C PRO A 103 9.56 22.62 2.20
N SER A 104 9.79 22.38 0.91
CA SER A 104 10.75 21.36 0.46
C SER A 104 12.12 21.62 1.09
N MET A 105 12.86 20.54 1.36
CA MET A 105 14.20 20.58 1.98
C MET A 105 14.25 21.10 3.42
N HIS A 106 13.11 21.37 4.05
CA HIS A 106 13.04 21.71 5.47
C HIS A 106 12.54 20.52 6.29
N GLY A 107 12.96 20.46 7.55
CA GLY A 107 12.58 19.38 8.45
C GLY A 107 12.89 19.65 9.91
N PHE A 108 12.64 18.64 10.72
CA PHE A 108 12.98 18.59 12.14
C PHE A 108 13.89 17.39 12.40
N VAL A 109 14.95 17.59 13.18
CA VAL A 109 15.81 16.52 13.66
C VAL A 109 15.64 16.35 15.16
N LYS A 110 15.44 15.11 15.61
CA LYS A 110 15.44 14.73 17.02
C LYS A 110 16.59 13.77 17.26
N PHE A 111 17.48 14.17 18.17
CA PHE A 111 18.56 13.33 18.68
C PHE A 111 18.13 12.58 19.94
N PRO A 112 18.71 11.39 20.20
CA PRO A 112 18.44 10.62 21.41
C PRO A 112 19.06 11.25 22.68
N ASP A 113 20.15 12.01 22.55
CA ASP A 113 20.99 12.50 23.67
C ASP A 113 20.43 13.71 24.44
N GLY A 114 19.10 13.77 24.64
CA GLY A 114 18.48 14.84 25.43
C GLY A 114 18.51 16.23 24.78
N PHE A 115 19.07 16.35 23.57
CA PHE A 115 19.00 17.61 22.80
C PHE A 115 17.55 17.92 22.39
N PRO A 116 17.17 19.22 22.39
CA PRO A 116 15.88 19.63 21.88
C PRO A 116 15.75 19.29 20.39
N ALA A 117 14.52 19.10 19.92
CA ALA A 117 14.27 18.96 18.50
C ALA A 117 14.66 20.27 17.79
N ALA A 118 15.45 20.17 16.72
CA ALA A 118 15.93 21.32 15.97
C ALA A 118 15.30 21.35 14.58
N ARG A 119 14.93 22.54 14.11
CA ARG A 119 14.53 22.75 12.72
C ARG A 119 15.79 22.82 11.86
N ILE A 120 15.78 22.12 10.74
CA ILE A 120 16.91 22.07 9.80
C ILE A 120 16.48 22.44 8.39
N GLU A 121 17.44 22.96 7.63
CA GLU A 121 17.36 23.22 6.20
C GLU A 121 18.43 22.37 5.51
N LEU A 122 18.00 21.57 4.55
CA LEU A 122 18.88 20.74 3.72
C LEU A 122 19.30 21.55 2.49
N SER A 123 20.60 21.57 2.21
CA SER A 123 21.13 22.14 0.97
C SER A 123 21.44 21.04 -0.03
N TRP A 124 21.00 21.23 -1.27
CA TRP A 124 21.29 20.30 -2.34
C TRP A 124 22.73 20.53 -2.78
N LYS A 125 23.50 19.45 -2.85
CA LYS A 125 24.88 19.48 -3.29
C LYS A 125 25.03 18.48 -4.42
N ASP A 126 25.44 18.98 -5.57
CA ASP A 126 25.81 18.12 -6.69
C ASP A 126 27.15 17.44 -6.41
N TYR A 127 27.23 16.15 -6.70
CA TYR A 127 28.44 15.36 -6.53
C TYR A 127 28.90 14.83 -7.88
N LYS A 128 30.19 15.00 -8.20
CA LYS A 128 30.77 14.48 -9.44
C LYS A 128 30.58 12.96 -9.51
N ALA A 129 29.98 12.48 -10.60
CA ALA A 129 29.85 11.05 -10.87
C ALA A 129 31.23 10.37 -10.89
N ARG A 130 31.46 9.43 -9.96
CA ARG A 130 32.71 8.65 -9.86
C ARG A 130 32.63 7.34 -10.64
N ALA A 131 31.43 6.79 -10.78
CA ALA A 131 31.15 5.53 -11.47
C ALA A 131 29.82 5.65 -12.23
N PRO A 132 29.64 4.90 -13.35
CA PRO A 132 28.34 4.79 -14.00
C PRO A 132 27.33 4.12 -13.05
N GLY A 133 26.11 4.67 -12.98
CA GLY A 133 25.07 4.17 -12.06
C GLY A 133 24.53 2.79 -12.44
N PHE A 134 24.58 2.44 -13.72
CA PHE A 134 24.20 1.13 -14.22
C PHE A 134 25.09 0.76 -15.39
N VAL A 135 25.69 -0.43 -15.32
CA VAL A 135 26.47 -1.02 -16.42
C VAL A 135 25.71 -2.26 -16.87
N ARG A 136 25.09 -2.17 -18.04
CA ARG A 136 24.42 -3.32 -18.63
C ARG A 136 25.47 -4.36 -19.02
N VAL A 137 25.38 -5.55 -18.45
CA VAL A 137 26.19 -6.69 -18.89
C VAL A 137 25.61 -7.19 -20.21
N THR A 138 26.36 -7.06 -21.30
CA THR A 138 26.00 -7.59 -22.63
C THR A 138 26.35 -9.06 -22.77
N ASP A 139 27.49 -9.45 -22.21
CA ASP A 139 28.06 -10.77 -22.35
C ASP A 139 28.10 -11.41 -20.96
N MET A 140 27.11 -12.23 -20.64
CA MET A 140 27.16 -13.07 -19.45
C MET A 140 28.22 -14.14 -19.66
N ARG A 141 29.43 -13.89 -19.18
CA ARG A 141 30.41 -14.94 -18.94
C ARG A 141 30.21 -15.44 -17.51
N ALA A 142 30.03 -16.74 -17.33
CA ALA A 142 30.12 -17.35 -16.01
C ALA A 142 31.47 -16.92 -15.41
N ALA A 143 31.45 -16.23 -14.27
CA ALA A 143 32.69 -15.88 -13.60
C ALA A 143 33.43 -17.18 -13.29
N ASP A 144 34.65 -17.32 -13.81
CA ASP A 144 35.52 -18.44 -13.44
C ASP A 144 35.68 -18.35 -11.91
N TYR A 145 35.18 -19.35 -11.18
CA TYR A 145 35.26 -19.38 -9.71
C TYR A 145 36.73 -19.41 -9.30
N VAL A 146 37.19 -18.33 -8.67
CA VAL A 146 38.50 -18.27 -8.04
C VAL A 146 38.28 -18.60 -6.57
N PRO A 147 38.58 -19.83 -6.10
CA PRO A 147 38.49 -20.15 -4.68
C PRO A 147 39.40 -19.24 -3.89
N THR A 148 38.94 -18.83 -2.71
CA THR A 148 39.83 -18.18 -1.74
C THR A 148 40.94 -19.16 -1.32
N PRO A 149 42.11 -18.68 -0.85
CA PRO A 149 43.21 -19.57 -0.45
C PRO A 149 42.82 -20.60 0.62
N GLU A 150 41.87 -20.25 1.50
CA GLU A 150 41.33 -21.14 2.53
C GLU A 150 40.43 -22.24 1.93
N GLU A 151 39.50 -21.86 1.05
CA GLU A 151 38.65 -22.82 0.31
C GLU A 151 39.47 -23.73 -0.59
N ALA A 152 40.51 -23.20 -1.26
CA ALA A 152 41.43 -23.98 -2.07
C ALA A 152 42.19 -25.03 -1.24
N ALA A 153 42.60 -24.66 -0.02
CA ALA A 153 43.26 -25.58 0.92
C ALA A 153 42.30 -26.67 1.41
N GLU A 154 41.05 -26.33 1.74
CA GLU A 154 40.02 -27.32 2.11
C GLU A 154 39.68 -28.28 0.96
N MET A 155 39.58 -27.78 -0.27
CA MET A 155 39.34 -28.60 -1.45
C MET A 155 40.50 -29.57 -1.74
N LEU A 156 41.75 -29.13 -1.54
CA LEU A 156 42.95 -29.95 -1.64
C LEU A 156 43.01 -31.03 -0.55
N MET A 157 42.60 -30.70 0.67
CA MET A 157 42.54 -31.66 1.79
C MET A 157 41.45 -32.72 1.56
N ARG A 158 40.27 -32.31 1.06
CA ARG A 158 39.18 -33.24 0.73
C ARG A 158 39.53 -34.15 -0.45
N ALA A 159 40.28 -33.64 -1.43
CA ALA A 159 40.77 -34.44 -2.55
C ALA A 159 41.82 -35.49 -2.15
N GLY A 160 42.49 -35.32 -1.00
CA GLY A 160 43.47 -36.27 -0.47
C GLY A 160 42.86 -37.49 0.24
N GLU A 161 41.60 -37.41 0.68
CA GLU A 161 40.94 -38.49 1.45
C GLU A 161 40.11 -39.46 0.58
N GLU A 162 39.75 -39.09 -0.65
CA GLU A 162 39.04 -39.96 -1.60
C GLU A 162 40.00 -40.56 -2.66
N SER A 163 40.99 -41.35 -2.24
CA SER A 163 41.66 -42.32 -3.13
C SER A 163 41.09 -43.72 -2.89
N GLY A 164 39.86 -43.93 -3.37
CA GLY A 164 39.24 -45.25 -3.61
C GLY A 164 39.26 -45.56 -5.12
N PRO A 165 39.21 -46.84 -5.53
CA PRO A 165 39.62 -47.25 -6.88
C PRO A 165 38.73 -46.65 -7.97
N ASP A 166 39.42 -46.15 -9.02
CA ASP A 166 38.93 -45.66 -10.33
C ASP A 166 37.42 -45.85 -10.59
N ARG A 167 36.63 -44.85 -10.19
CA ARG A 167 35.42 -44.51 -10.94
C ARG A 167 35.76 -43.33 -11.82
N GLN A 168 36.29 -43.64 -13.01
CA GLN A 168 36.23 -42.69 -14.11
C GLN A 168 34.74 -42.31 -14.29
N PRO A 169 34.39 -41.02 -14.22
CA PRO A 169 33.06 -40.61 -14.65
C PRO A 169 33.01 -40.91 -16.15
N GLN A 170 32.26 -41.94 -16.53
CA GLN A 170 31.86 -42.11 -17.92
C GLN A 170 30.97 -40.91 -18.24
N ARG A 171 31.60 -39.85 -18.75
CA ARG A 171 30.91 -38.78 -19.45
C ARG A 171 30.35 -39.42 -20.72
N SER A 172 29.13 -39.94 -20.63
CA SER A 172 28.37 -40.35 -21.79
C SER A 172 28.04 -39.09 -22.57
N GLU A 173 28.95 -38.71 -23.48
CA GLU A 173 28.63 -37.85 -24.62
C GLU A 173 27.76 -38.68 -25.57
N LYS A 174 26.49 -38.85 -25.20
CA LYS A 174 25.44 -39.11 -26.17
C LYS A 174 24.67 -37.80 -26.30
N PRO A 175 24.64 -37.16 -27.49
CA PRO A 175 23.66 -36.11 -27.72
C PRO A 175 22.31 -36.78 -27.59
N VAL A 176 21.58 -36.46 -26.53
CA VAL A 176 20.16 -36.78 -26.49
C VAL A 176 19.56 -35.73 -27.42
N ASP A 177 19.41 -36.08 -28.69
CA ASP A 177 18.46 -35.42 -29.57
C ASP A 177 17.08 -35.68 -28.94
N ALA A 178 16.73 -34.83 -27.98
CA ALA A 178 15.39 -34.77 -27.42
C ALA A 178 14.53 -34.14 -28.52
N GLU A 179 14.04 -34.99 -29.43
CA GLU A 179 12.91 -34.61 -30.27
C GLU A 179 11.82 -34.08 -29.35
N ARG A 180 11.55 -32.77 -29.46
CA ARG A 180 10.57 -32.05 -28.65
C ARG A 180 9.27 -32.84 -28.67
N THR A 181 8.88 -33.35 -27.51
CA THR A 181 7.62 -34.08 -27.33
C THR A 181 6.45 -33.22 -27.82
N ASP A 182 5.43 -33.84 -28.39
CA ASP A 182 4.28 -33.16 -29.02
C ASP A 182 3.62 -32.09 -28.11
N ALA A 183 3.66 -32.31 -26.79
CA ALA A 183 3.16 -31.36 -25.80
C ALA A 183 3.95 -30.02 -25.73
N GLU A 184 5.25 -30.03 -26.02
CA GLU A 184 6.05 -28.79 -26.09
C GLU A 184 5.74 -28.01 -27.37
N GLN A 185 5.46 -28.70 -28.47
CA GLN A 185 5.09 -28.08 -29.73
C GLN A 185 3.69 -27.43 -29.67
N GLU A 186 2.74 -28.06 -28.97
CA GLU A 186 1.43 -27.47 -28.71
C GLU A 186 1.50 -26.25 -27.79
N ALA A 187 2.36 -26.28 -26.76
CA ALA A 187 2.56 -25.16 -25.86
C ALA A 187 3.17 -23.93 -26.56
N GLU A 188 4.09 -24.14 -27.51
CA GLU A 188 4.72 -23.07 -28.28
C GLU A 188 3.71 -22.44 -29.27
N ARG A 189 2.88 -23.26 -29.93
CA ARG A 189 1.80 -22.77 -30.81
C ARG A 189 0.77 -21.93 -30.06
N LEU A 190 0.36 -22.37 -28.86
CA LEU A 190 -0.60 -21.63 -28.03
C LEU A 190 -0.02 -20.27 -27.60
N ARG A 191 1.28 -20.21 -27.29
CA ARG A 191 1.96 -18.95 -26.94
C ARG A 191 2.00 -17.99 -28.12
N GLU A 192 2.37 -18.46 -29.30
CA GLU A 192 2.37 -17.64 -30.52
C GLU A 192 0.96 -17.16 -30.92
N GLU A 193 -0.08 -17.94 -30.61
CA GLU A 193 -1.47 -17.53 -30.85
C GLU A 193 -1.91 -16.42 -29.88
N ILE A 194 -1.56 -16.55 -28.60
CA ILE A 194 -1.81 -15.52 -27.58
C ILE A 194 -1.05 -14.23 -27.92
N GLU A 195 0.23 -14.32 -28.29
CA GLU A 195 1.04 -13.15 -28.65
C GLU A 195 0.45 -12.41 -29.86
N ARG A 196 0.06 -13.15 -30.91
CA ARG A 196 -0.63 -12.56 -32.08
C ARG A 196 -2.01 -11.99 -31.75
N SER A 197 -2.69 -12.47 -30.72
CA SER A 197 -3.96 -11.92 -30.25
C SER A 197 -3.76 -10.61 -29.47
N VAL A 198 -2.67 -10.52 -28.71
CA VAL A 198 -2.29 -9.31 -27.97
C VAL A 198 -1.80 -8.23 -28.92
N GLU A 199 -0.98 -8.58 -29.91
CA GLU A 199 -0.54 -7.62 -30.94
C GLU A 199 -1.73 -7.01 -31.70
N ARG A 200 -2.72 -7.82 -32.07
CA ARG A 200 -3.94 -7.33 -32.73
C ARG A 200 -4.75 -6.36 -31.86
N THR A 201 -4.87 -6.61 -30.56
CA THR A 201 -5.60 -5.72 -29.65
C THR A 201 -4.84 -4.41 -29.39
N VAL A 202 -3.50 -4.46 -29.35
CA VAL A 202 -2.64 -3.27 -29.26
C VAL A 202 -2.75 -2.42 -30.53
N GLU A 203 -2.70 -3.03 -31.72
CA GLU A 203 -2.85 -2.32 -32.99
C GLU A 203 -4.24 -1.66 -33.14
N GLU A 204 -5.29 -2.31 -32.66
CA GLU A 204 -6.65 -1.77 -32.66
C GLU A 204 -6.77 -0.57 -31.71
N ALA A 205 -6.19 -0.66 -30.51
CA ALA A 205 -6.12 0.45 -29.56
C ALA A 205 -5.32 1.65 -30.12
N GLU A 206 -4.20 1.39 -30.82
CA GLU A 206 -3.41 2.44 -31.47
C GLU A 206 -4.16 3.14 -32.63
N ARG A 207 -4.99 2.40 -33.39
CA ARG A 207 -5.83 3.01 -34.42
C ARG A 207 -6.86 3.95 -33.83
N ILE A 208 -7.55 3.53 -32.78
CA ILE A 208 -8.56 4.34 -32.10
C ILE A 208 -7.93 5.64 -31.58
N LEU A 209 -6.73 5.56 -30.99
CA LEU A 209 -6.01 6.74 -30.49
C LEU A 209 -5.58 7.69 -31.62
N ARG A 210 -5.17 7.14 -32.78
CA ARG A 210 -4.80 7.95 -33.96
C ARG A 210 -5.99 8.62 -34.62
N GLU A 211 -7.17 8.00 -34.61
CA GLU A 211 -8.40 8.59 -35.12
C GLU A 211 -8.85 9.76 -34.24
N GLN A 212 -8.84 9.60 -32.92
CA GLN A 212 -9.13 10.69 -31.96
C GLN A 212 -8.19 11.89 -32.13
N ARG A 213 -6.89 11.63 -32.34
CA ARG A 213 -5.90 12.69 -32.55
C ARG A 213 -6.10 13.43 -33.88
N LYS A 214 -6.55 12.74 -34.93
CA LYS A 214 -6.88 13.37 -36.23
C LYS A 214 -8.17 14.19 -36.16
N GLU A 215 -9.15 13.76 -35.37
CA GLU A 215 -10.35 14.56 -35.11
C GLU A 215 -9.99 15.87 -34.39
N GLU A 216 -9.10 15.82 -33.40
CA GLU A 216 -8.58 17.02 -32.72
C GLU A 216 -7.75 17.94 -33.63
N GLU A 217 -6.95 17.39 -34.56
CA GLU A 217 -6.17 18.19 -35.52
C GLU A 217 -7.00 18.77 -36.68
N SER A 218 -8.15 18.17 -37.01
CA SER A 218 -9.07 18.67 -38.05
C SER A 218 -9.96 19.84 -37.59
N ALA A 219 -10.09 20.05 -36.27
CA ALA A 219 -10.71 21.23 -35.69
C ALA A 219 -9.70 22.39 -35.72
N GLY A 220 -9.63 23.10 -36.86
CA GLY A 220 -8.71 24.22 -37.05
C GLY A 220 -8.83 25.34 -35.99
N PRO A 221 -7.80 26.18 -35.82
CA PRO A 221 -7.76 27.21 -34.78
C PRO A 221 -8.84 28.29 -35.01
N PRO A 222 -9.48 28.83 -33.95
CA PRO A 222 -10.52 29.83 -34.12
C PRO A 222 -9.93 31.14 -34.66
N THR A 223 -10.52 31.67 -35.72
CA THR A 223 -10.21 33.00 -36.27
C THR A 223 -10.63 34.09 -35.28
N ARG A 224 -9.70 35.00 -34.96
CA ARG A 224 -9.97 36.23 -34.19
C ARG A 224 -9.81 37.43 -35.13
N ASP A 225 -10.92 38.08 -35.46
CA ASP A 225 -10.92 39.39 -36.11
C ASP A 225 -10.43 40.46 -35.13
N HIS A 226 -9.57 41.35 -35.62
CA HIS A 226 -8.94 42.43 -34.86
C HIS A 226 -9.70 43.75 -35.10
N ASP A 227 -10.32 44.29 -34.05
CA ASP A 227 -10.96 45.62 -34.04
C ASP A 227 -10.16 46.55 -33.09
N PRO A 228 -9.68 47.73 -33.52
CA PRO A 228 -8.68 48.49 -32.77
C PRO A 228 -9.27 49.59 -31.86
N HIS A 229 -10.45 49.42 -31.29
CA HIS A 229 -10.96 50.30 -30.22
C HIS A 229 -12.02 49.61 -29.34
N SER A 230 -11.60 48.85 -28.33
CA SER A 230 -12.38 48.73 -27.09
C SER A 230 -11.50 48.32 -25.91
N ALA A 231 -11.61 49.09 -24.83
CA ALA A 231 -10.86 48.90 -23.61
C ALA A 231 -11.34 47.67 -22.82
N PHE A 232 -10.37 46.91 -22.30
CA PHE A 232 -10.43 45.96 -21.19
C PHE A 232 -11.83 45.49 -20.73
N LYS A 233 -12.25 44.30 -21.20
CA LYS A 233 -13.15 43.41 -20.46
C LYS A 233 -12.67 41.95 -20.60
N PHE A 234 -12.31 41.36 -19.46
CA PHE A 234 -12.05 39.93 -19.33
C PHE A 234 -13.37 39.17 -19.55
N SER A 235 -13.50 38.39 -20.63
CA SER A 235 -14.63 37.47 -20.83
C SER A 235 -14.25 36.07 -20.32
N LYS A 236 -15.10 35.52 -19.44
CA LYS A 236 -14.96 34.19 -18.84
C LYS A 236 -15.34 33.11 -19.87
N SER A 237 -14.36 32.48 -20.50
CA SER A 237 -14.57 31.26 -21.31
C SER A 237 -14.64 29.97 -20.48
N GLY A 238 -14.52 30.06 -19.15
CA GLY A 238 -14.53 28.88 -18.25
C GLY A 238 -15.91 28.38 -17.82
N GLU A 239 -17.01 28.95 -18.29
CA GLU A 239 -18.35 28.61 -17.77
C GLU A 239 -18.99 27.41 -18.49
N LYS A 240 -18.65 27.20 -19.77
CA LYS A 240 -19.10 26.02 -20.53
C LYS A 240 -18.35 24.75 -20.08
N ASP A 241 -17.03 24.88 -19.88
CA ASP A 241 -16.16 23.82 -19.41
C ASP A 241 -16.43 23.42 -17.94
N ARG A 242 -16.88 24.39 -17.12
CA ARG A 242 -17.31 24.13 -15.74
C ARG A 242 -18.67 23.44 -15.66
N ARG A 243 -19.60 23.71 -16.59
CA ARG A 243 -20.89 23.01 -16.67
C ARG A 243 -20.72 21.57 -17.13
N GLU A 244 -19.87 21.31 -18.11
CA GLU A 244 -19.58 19.95 -18.58
C GLU A 244 -18.86 19.14 -17.48
N ARG A 245 -17.84 19.70 -16.82
CA ARG A 245 -17.19 19.04 -15.67
C ARG A 245 -18.16 18.81 -14.50
N GLN A 246 -19.09 19.73 -14.24
CA GLN A 246 -20.12 19.54 -13.22
C GLN A 246 -21.13 18.45 -13.60
N GLN A 247 -21.51 18.35 -14.88
CA GLN A 247 -22.39 17.29 -15.36
C GLN A 247 -21.72 15.91 -15.32
N PHE A 248 -20.45 15.81 -15.69
CA PHE A 248 -19.68 14.56 -15.55
C PHE A 248 -19.50 14.17 -14.08
N ALA A 249 -19.18 15.14 -13.20
CA ALA A 249 -19.07 14.87 -11.77
C ALA A 249 -20.41 14.45 -11.14
N LEU A 250 -21.54 15.06 -11.57
CA LEU A 250 -22.87 14.66 -11.12
C LEU A 250 -23.23 13.25 -11.60
N LYS A 251 -22.89 12.90 -12.86
CA LYS A 251 -23.12 11.58 -13.43
C LYS A 251 -22.28 10.49 -12.75
N ASP A 252 -21.01 10.78 -12.44
CA ASP A 252 -20.13 9.88 -11.68
C ASP A 252 -20.61 9.69 -10.23
N VAL A 253 -21.14 10.74 -9.61
CA VAL A 253 -21.75 10.66 -8.27
C VAL A 253 -23.05 9.85 -8.33
N GLU A 254 -23.85 10.02 -9.38
CA GLU A 254 -25.11 9.28 -9.56
C GLU A 254 -24.84 7.79 -9.84
N GLU A 255 -23.86 7.45 -10.68
CA GLU A 255 -23.41 6.06 -10.92
C GLU A 255 -22.82 5.42 -9.65
N ARG A 256 -21.97 6.14 -8.90
CA ARG A 256 -21.47 5.66 -7.60
C ARG A 256 -22.62 5.48 -6.61
N SER A 257 -23.59 6.39 -6.59
CA SER A 257 -24.76 6.27 -5.72
C SER A 257 -25.63 5.07 -6.09
N GLY A 258 -25.82 4.79 -7.39
CA GLY A 258 -26.53 3.62 -7.91
C GLY A 258 -25.82 2.31 -7.56
N LEU A 259 -24.49 2.26 -7.68
CA LEU A 259 -23.68 1.13 -7.24
C LEU A 259 -23.76 0.90 -5.74
N THR A 260 -23.78 1.97 -4.93
CA THR A 260 -23.94 1.86 -3.47
C THR A 260 -25.34 1.44 -3.05
N ARG A 261 -26.39 1.89 -3.75
CA ARG A 261 -27.78 1.44 -3.54
C ARG A 261 -27.94 -0.03 -3.91
N ASN A 262 -27.44 -0.45 -5.06
CA ASN A 262 -27.46 -1.86 -5.46
C ASN A 262 -26.66 -2.73 -4.49
N ARG A 263 -25.53 -2.23 -3.95
CA ARG A 263 -24.76 -2.94 -2.92
C ARG A 263 -25.48 -3.01 -1.57
N THR A 264 -26.22 -1.97 -1.18
CA THR A 264 -27.01 -1.99 0.07
C THR A 264 -28.28 -2.83 -0.06
N GLU A 265 -28.91 -2.86 -1.24
CA GLU A 265 -30.01 -3.78 -1.55
C GLU A 265 -29.52 -5.23 -1.58
N GLN A 266 -28.37 -5.52 -2.19
CA GLN A 266 -27.76 -6.85 -2.16
C GLN A 266 -27.35 -7.31 -0.75
N LEU A 267 -26.93 -6.38 0.12
CA LEU A 267 -26.65 -6.67 1.52
C LEU A 267 -27.95 -6.91 2.31
N ARG A 268 -28.99 -6.10 2.10
CA ARG A 268 -30.32 -6.34 2.69
C ARG A 268 -30.93 -7.67 2.26
N ASP A 269 -30.79 -8.06 0.99
CA ASP A 269 -31.27 -9.35 0.51
C ASP A 269 -30.44 -10.53 1.03
N LYS A 270 -29.17 -10.30 1.42
CA LYS A 270 -28.37 -11.30 2.14
C LYS A 270 -28.79 -11.40 3.60
N ASP A 271 -28.92 -10.28 4.29
CA ASP A 271 -29.35 -10.22 5.70
C ASP A 271 -30.79 -10.76 5.86
N ALA A 272 -31.68 -10.54 4.90
CA ALA A 272 -33.03 -11.11 4.89
C ALA A 272 -33.04 -12.63 4.67
N ARG A 273 -32.08 -13.17 3.91
CA ARG A 273 -31.90 -14.62 3.71
C ARG A 273 -31.29 -15.28 4.95
N ASP A 274 -30.29 -14.65 5.57
CA ASP A 274 -29.68 -15.13 6.82
C ASP A 274 -30.68 -15.08 7.99
N ALA A 275 -31.50 -14.02 8.09
CA ALA A 275 -32.57 -13.95 9.09
C ALA A 275 -33.64 -15.03 8.90
N GLY A 276 -33.94 -15.42 7.65
CA GLY A 276 -34.82 -16.55 7.34
C GLY A 276 -34.26 -17.89 7.80
N GLN A 277 -32.96 -18.11 7.57
CA GLN A 277 -32.25 -19.32 8.03
C GLN A 277 -32.14 -19.37 9.56
N GLU A 278 -31.84 -18.24 10.22
CA GLU A 278 -31.82 -18.17 11.69
C GLU A 278 -33.21 -18.41 12.29
N SER A 279 -34.29 -17.99 11.62
CA SER A 279 -35.67 -18.23 12.04
C SER A 279 -36.09 -19.69 11.89
N GLU A 280 -35.62 -20.39 10.85
CA GLU A 280 -35.82 -21.83 10.66
C GLU A 280 -35.02 -22.64 11.69
N ILE A 281 -33.76 -22.29 11.93
CA ILE A 281 -32.91 -22.95 12.94
C ILE A 281 -33.45 -22.72 14.36
N GLN A 282 -34.03 -21.55 14.65
CA GLN A 282 -34.71 -21.30 15.92
C GLN A 282 -36.02 -22.07 16.05
N ARG A 283 -36.79 -22.23 14.96
CA ARG A 283 -37.98 -23.10 14.95
C ARG A 283 -37.63 -24.58 15.13
N GLU A 284 -36.54 -25.06 14.53
CA GLU A 284 -36.02 -26.41 14.72
C GLU A 284 -35.44 -26.64 16.13
N ASN A 285 -34.82 -25.63 16.74
CA ASN A 285 -34.37 -25.73 18.14
C ASN A 285 -35.51 -25.71 19.16
N ILE A 286 -36.64 -25.05 18.85
CA ILE A 286 -37.84 -25.05 19.71
C ILE A 286 -38.62 -26.35 19.53
N HIS A 287 -38.70 -26.89 18.31
CA HIS A 287 -39.22 -28.22 18.03
C HIS A 287 -38.09 -29.25 18.03
N GLY A 288 -37.58 -29.54 19.23
CA GLY A 288 -36.45 -30.42 19.46
C GLY A 288 -36.36 -31.62 18.51
N PHE A 289 -35.16 -31.82 17.99
CA PHE A 289 -34.75 -32.93 17.14
C PHE A 289 -35.12 -34.27 17.80
N GLY A 290 -36.24 -34.88 17.37
CA GLY A 290 -36.67 -36.21 17.82
C GLY A 290 -38.02 -36.24 18.53
N ALA A 291 -39.11 -36.09 17.78
CA ALA A 291 -40.44 -36.54 18.20
C ALA A 291 -41.25 -37.00 16.98
N GLU A 292 -40.90 -38.16 16.41
CA GLU A 292 -41.83 -38.91 15.58
C GLU A 292 -42.71 -39.78 16.49
N ASP A 293 -43.98 -39.39 16.55
CA ASP A 293 -45.04 -40.06 17.28
C ASP A 293 -45.38 -41.41 16.64
N LYS A 294 -45.32 -42.46 17.46
CA LYS A 294 -45.88 -43.78 17.19
C LYS A 294 -47.39 -43.69 16.98
N ARG A 295 -47.87 -43.77 15.74
CA ARG A 295 -49.20 -44.33 15.42
C ARG A 295 -49.21 -45.01 14.05
N ARG A 296 -49.05 -46.33 14.03
CA ARG A 296 -49.67 -47.20 13.02
C ARG A 296 -49.99 -48.56 13.63
N ALA A 297 -51.21 -48.98 13.34
CA ALA A 297 -51.92 -50.09 13.94
C ALA A 297 -51.32 -51.46 13.59
N GLU A 298 -51.37 -52.39 14.54
CA GLU A 298 -51.27 -53.82 14.27
C GLU A 298 -52.54 -54.32 13.56
N PRO A 299 -52.38 -55.37 12.73
CA PRO A 299 -53.31 -56.48 12.82
C PRO A 299 -52.57 -57.80 13.07
N SER A 300 -53.16 -58.55 13.99
CA SER A 300 -52.93 -59.94 14.36
C SER A 300 -52.97 -60.91 13.17
N ILE A 301 -52.01 -61.83 13.11
CA ILE A 301 -52.20 -63.17 12.53
C ILE A 301 -51.70 -64.18 13.56
N ASP A 302 -52.63 -65.08 13.89
CA ASP A 302 -52.56 -66.18 14.83
C ASP A 302 -51.55 -67.28 14.44
N ASP A 303 -51.34 -68.12 15.45
CA ASP A 303 -51.19 -69.58 15.37
C ASP A 303 -49.79 -70.21 15.24
N ASP A 304 -49.42 -70.77 16.39
CA ASP A 304 -49.16 -72.20 16.59
C ASP A 304 -47.71 -72.70 16.67
N GLN A 305 -47.36 -72.98 17.93
CA GLN A 305 -46.77 -74.21 18.45
C GLN A 305 -45.50 -74.74 17.77
N GLU A 306 -44.39 -74.71 18.53
CA GLU A 306 -43.32 -75.69 18.39
C GLU A 306 -43.88 -77.12 18.61
N PRO A 307 -43.22 -78.17 18.09
CA PRO A 307 -42.26 -78.83 18.98
C PRO A 307 -41.01 -79.43 18.30
N GLU A 308 -39.96 -79.48 19.12
CA GLU A 308 -38.95 -80.54 19.28
C GLU A 308 -38.04 -80.96 18.12
N ARG A 309 -36.73 -80.84 18.39
CA ARG A 309 -35.88 -82.02 18.61
C ARG A 309 -34.92 -81.79 19.77
#